data_AF-A0A511YEN4-F1
#
_entry.id   AF-A0A511YEN4-F1
#
_cell.length_a   1.000
_cell.length_b   1.000
_cell.length_c   1.000
_cell.angle_alpha   90.00
_cell.angle_beta   90.00
_cell.angle_gamma   90.00
#
_symmetry.space_group_name_H-M   'P 1'
#
loop_
_entity.id
_entity.type
_entity.pdbx_description
1 polymer ?
#
loop_
_entity_poly.entity_id
_entity_poly.type
_entity_poly.pdbx_seq_one_letter_code
_entity_poly.pdbx_strand_id
1 'polypeptide(L)'
;MHHPDYKKIYLDILNAEYPDKISRCRNILQKDELSSMDVISLNEIIFGVKSQSHQKHKSYDKSAILEILIYQKKHKYNNSQLAEYFNLSRNTVAKWRKMFLV
;
A
#
# COMPACT_ATOMS: atom_id res chain seq x y z
N MET A 1 2.69 9.79 20.49
CA MET A 1 2.04 9.07 19.37
C MET A 1 2.68 7.70 19.29
N HIS A 2 1.96 6.64 19.65
CA HIS A 2 2.46 5.27 19.51
C HIS A 2 2.19 4.84 18.07
N HIS A 3 3.21 4.84 17.22
CA HIS A 3 3.10 4.19 15.92
C HIS A 3 3.02 2.68 16.16
N PRO A 4 2.06 1.97 15.54
CA PRO A 4 2.02 0.53 15.62
C PRO A 4 3.32 -0.05 15.07
N ASP A 5 3.94 -0.93 15.84
CA ASP A 5 5.20 -1.56 15.48
C ASP A 5 4.91 -2.66 14.45
N TYR A 6 4.64 -2.26 13.20
CA TYR A 6 4.17 -3.14 12.13
C TYR A 6 5.06 -4.36 11.94
N LYS A 7 6.37 -4.21 12.20
CA LYS A 7 7.33 -5.30 12.14
C LYS A 7 6.99 -6.41 13.14
N LYS A 8 6.72 -6.07 14.40
CA LYS A 8 6.33 -7.05 15.43
C LYS A 8 5.00 -7.72 15.07
N ILE A 9 4.01 -6.93 14.68
CA ILE A 9 2.67 -7.44 14.34
C ILE A 9 2.76 -8.48 13.22
N TYR A 10 3.47 -8.16 12.13
CA TYR A 10 3.63 -9.09 11.02
C TYR A 10 4.52 -10.29 11.35
N LEU A 11 5.54 -10.11 12.19
CA LEU A 11 6.41 -11.21 12.63
C LEU A 11 5.63 -12.20 13.51
N ASP A 12 4.79 -11.72 14.43
CA ASP A 12 3.95 -12.56 15.28
C ASP A 12 2.94 -13.35 14.45
N ILE A 13 2.27 -12.70 13.48
CA ILE A 13 1.34 -13.36 12.56
C ILE A 13 2.06 -14.43 11.72
N LEU A 14 3.25 -14.10 11.19
CA LEU A 14 4.04 -15.02 10.39
C LEU A 14 4.52 -16.23 11.20
N ASN A 15 4.97 -16.02 12.44
CA ASN A 15 5.42 -17.11 13.31
C ASN A 15 4.26 -18.00 13.77
N ALA A 16 3.07 -17.43 13.99
CA ALA A 16 1.90 -18.16 14.46
C ALA A 16 1.21 -18.97 13.35
N GLU A 17 0.99 -18.36 12.19
CA GLU A 17 0.06 -18.88 11.18
C GLU A 17 0.73 -19.23 9.84
N TYR A 18 1.85 -18.59 9.50
CA TYR A 18 2.46 -18.69 8.16
C TYR A 18 4.01 -18.75 8.15
N PRO A 19 4.63 -19.71 8.85
CA PRO A 19 6.09 -19.77 8.98
C PRO A 19 6.78 -19.93 7.61
N ASP A 20 6.17 -20.64 6.66
CA ASP A 20 6.66 -20.80 5.28
C ASP A 20 6.77 -19.47 4.50
N LYS A 21 6.00 -18.45 4.88
CA LYS A 21 5.99 -17.14 4.20
C LYS A 21 7.00 -16.17 4.79
N ILE A 22 7.61 -16.48 5.94
CA ILE A 22 8.65 -15.66 6.59
C ILE A 22 9.77 -15.35 5.61
N SER A 23 10.26 -16.36 4.89
CA SER A 23 11.35 -16.21 3.93
C SER A 23 11.03 -15.21 2.82
N ARG A 24 9.76 -15.11 2.39
CA ARG A 24 9.32 -14.14 1.38
C ARG A 24 9.16 -12.73 1.96
N CYS A 25 8.71 -12.62 3.20
CA CYS A 25 8.53 -11.35 3.90
C CYS A 25 9.84 -10.77 4.48
N ARG A 26 10.88 -11.59 4.61
CA ARG A 26 12.16 -11.22 5.25
C ARG A 26 12.80 -9.99 4.64
N ASN A 27 12.75 -9.86 3.32
CA ASN A 27 13.35 -8.74 2.60
C ASN A 27 12.68 -7.40 2.94
N ILE A 28 11.39 -7.45 3.30
CA ILE A 28 10.61 -6.27 3.71
C ILE A 28 10.80 -6.02 5.21
N LEU A 29 10.76 -7.08 6.04
CA LEU A 29 10.94 -7.02 7.50
C LEU A 29 12.36 -6.62 7.93
N GLN A 30 13.36 -6.72 7.04
CA GLN A 30 14.72 -6.27 7.29
C GLN A 30 14.90 -4.75 7.25
N LYS A 31 13.93 -4.00 6.73
CA LYS A 31 13.97 -2.54 6.76
C LYS A 31 13.82 -2.02 8.20
N ASP A 32 14.49 -0.90 8.50
CA ASP A 32 14.40 -0.21 9.79
C ASP A 32 13.00 0.37 10.02
N GLU A 33 12.42 0.98 8.99
CA GLU A 33 11.03 1.44 9.00
C GLU A 33 10.25 0.79 7.85
N LEU A 34 9.07 0.27 8.18
CA LEU A 34 8.13 -0.24 7.19
C LEU A 34 7.31 0.93 6.66
N SER A 35 7.45 1.22 5.36
CA SER A 35 6.58 2.18 4.70
C SER A 35 5.18 1.61 4.53
N SER A 36 4.19 2.47 4.26
CA SER A 36 2.83 2.03 3.93
C SER A 36 2.80 1.06 2.75
N MET A 37 3.74 1.20 1.79
CA MET A 37 3.89 0.25 0.68
C MET A 37 4.42 -1.11 1.14
N ASP A 38 5.38 -1.11 2.07
CA ASP A 38 5.91 -2.35 2.66
C ASP A 38 4.83 -3.13 3.42
N VAL A 39 3.97 -2.42 4.17
CA VAL A 39 2.81 -2.99 4.85
C VAL A 39 1.82 -3.60 3.85
N ILE A 40 1.52 -2.91 2.74
CA ILE A 40 0.64 -3.43 1.69
C ILE A 40 1.23 -4.70 1.07
N SER A 41 2.52 -4.69 0.73
CA SER A 41 3.21 -5.87 0.17
C SER A 41 3.24 -7.04 1.16
N LEU A 42 3.49 -6.80 2.44
CA LEU A 42 3.40 -7.84 3.48
C LEU A 42 2.01 -8.42 3.56
N ASN A 43 0.96 -7.58 3.53
CA ASN A 43 -0.42 -8.04 3.56
C ASN A 43 -0.77 -8.93 2.36
N GLU A 44 -0.31 -8.55 1.17
CA GLU A 44 -0.51 -9.34 -0.05
C GLU A 44 0.24 -10.68 0.00
N ILE A 45 1.49 -10.69 0.48
CA ILE A 45 2.28 -11.92 0.58
C ILE A 45 1.69 -12.87 1.63
N ILE A 46 1.32 -12.35 2.80
CA ILE A 46 0.87 -13.13 3.96
C ILE A 46 -0.54 -13.66 3.74
N PHE A 47 -1.49 -12.80 3.38
CA PHE A 47 -2.88 -13.20 3.28
C PHE A 47 -3.28 -13.61 1.86
N GLY A 48 -2.44 -13.36 0.85
CA GLY A 48 -2.74 -13.72 -0.54
C GLY A 48 -3.96 -13.01 -1.13
N VAL A 49 -4.57 -12.09 -0.37
CA VAL A 49 -5.83 -11.48 -0.78
C VAL A 49 -5.50 -10.32 -1.71
N LYS A 50 -5.75 -10.53 -3.00
CA LYS A 50 -6.16 -9.45 -3.92
C LYS A 50 -7.51 -8.90 -3.44
N SER A 51 -7.56 -8.35 -2.23
CA SER A 51 -8.81 -7.92 -1.64
C SER A 51 -9.24 -6.60 -2.25
N GLN A 52 -10.04 -6.71 -3.30
CA GLN A 52 -11.01 -5.69 -3.68
C GLN A 52 -11.93 -5.30 -2.50
N SER A 53 -11.98 -6.07 -1.39
CA SER A 53 -12.80 -5.75 -0.20
C SER A 53 -12.16 -4.79 0.80
N HIS A 54 -10.82 -4.75 0.95
CA HIS A 54 -10.16 -3.81 1.87
C HIS A 54 -9.91 -2.42 1.23
N GLN A 55 -10.13 -2.29 -0.08
CA GLN A 55 -9.96 -1.03 -0.83
C GLN A 55 -10.99 0.05 -0.48
N LYS A 56 -12.12 -0.30 0.15
CA LYS A 56 -13.12 0.69 0.60
C LYS A 56 -12.66 1.54 1.79
N HIS A 57 -11.63 1.11 2.53
CA HIS A 57 -11.15 1.79 3.74
C HIS A 57 -9.64 2.06 3.73
N LYS A 58 -9.02 2.20 2.56
CA LYS A 58 -7.69 2.80 2.49
C LYS A 58 -7.82 4.28 2.82
N SER A 59 -7.58 4.65 4.08
CA SER A 59 -7.19 6.02 4.43
C SER A 59 -5.83 6.25 3.78
N TYR A 60 -5.83 6.65 2.51
CA TYR A 60 -4.62 7.07 1.85
C TYR A 60 -4.16 8.35 2.53
N ASP A 61 -3.10 8.25 3.33
CA ASP A 61 -2.46 9.43 3.90
C ASP A 61 -1.93 10.32 2.79
N LYS A 62 -1.78 11.62 3.10
CA LYS A 62 -1.37 12.65 2.14
C LYS A 62 -0.10 12.26 1.36
N SER A 63 0.87 11.61 2.01
CA SER A 63 2.10 11.14 1.39
C SER A 63 1.84 10.07 0.32
N ALA A 64 0.99 9.10 0.60
CA ALA A 64 0.62 8.05 -0.35
C ALA A 64 -0.12 8.61 -1.56
N ILE A 65 -1.01 9.60 -1.37
CA ILE A 65 -1.70 10.26 -2.47
C ILE A 65 -0.69 10.99 -3.38
N LEU A 66 0.27 11.69 -2.80
CA LEU A 66 1.30 12.41 -3.55
C LEU A 66 2.19 11.46 -4.35
N GLU A 67 2.62 10.33 -3.78
CA GLU A 67 3.40 9.32 -4.51
C GLU A 67 2.65 8.76 -5.71
N ILE A 68 1.36 8.47 -5.58
CA ILE A 68 0.51 7.99 -6.68
C ILE A 68 0.41 9.06 -7.79
N LEU A 69 0.27 10.34 -7.44
CA LEU A 69 0.23 11.44 -8.42
C LEU A 69 1.58 11.68 -9.10
N ILE A 70 2.70 11.52 -8.38
CA ILE A 70 4.04 11.58 -8.95
C ILE A 70 4.25 10.42 -9.92
N TYR A 71 3.82 9.21 -9.54
CA TYR A 71 3.86 8.03 -10.40
C TYR A 71 3.07 8.26 -11.69
N GLN A 72 1.90 8.91 -11.61
CA GLN A 72 1.12 9.31 -12.79
C GLN A 72 1.94 10.18 -13.76
N LYS A 73 2.63 11.22 -13.24
CA LYS A 73 3.46 12.12 -14.05
C LYS A 73 4.66 11.39 -14.66
N LYS A 74 5.35 10.58 -13.87
CA LYS A 74 6.54 9.83 -14.29
C LYS A 74 6.23 8.86 -15.43
N HIS A 75 5.08 8.19 -15.37
CA HIS A 75 4.66 7.20 -16.36
C HIS A 75 3.71 7.76 -17.44
N LYS A 76 3.41 9.06 -17.39
CA LYS A 76 2.46 9.74 -18.30
C LYS A 76 1.08 9.06 -18.39
N TYR A 77 0.60 8.49 -17.27
CA TYR A 77 -0.70 7.83 -17.24
C TYR A 77 -1.86 8.82 -17.20
N ASN A 78 -2.94 8.49 -17.91
CA ASN A 78 -4.20 9.20 -17.74
C ASN A 78 -4.92 8.74 -16.47
N ASN A 79 -5.95 9.48 -16.04
CA ASN A 79 -6.66 9.18 -14.80
C ASN A 79 -7.32 7.79 -14.81
N SER A 80 -7.70 7.25 -15.98
CA SER A 80 -8.27 5.91 -16.13
C SER A 80 -7.23 4.82 -15.90
N GLN A 81 -6.06 4.96 -16.52
CA GLN A 81 -4.96 4.01 -16.41
C GLN A 81 -4.39 3.97 -14.99
N LEU A 82 -4.22 5.14 -14.36
CA LEU A 82 -3.77 5.22 -12.98
C LEU A 82 -4.80 4.60 -12.01
N ALA A 83 -6.08 4.89 -12.26
CA ALA A 83 -7.18 4.34 -11.48
C ALA A 83 -7.24 2.81 -11.59
N GLU A 84 -7.09 2.26 -12.78
CA GLU A 84 -7.04 0.81 -13.00
C GLU A 84 -5.85 0.17 -12.30
N TYR A 85 -4.65 0.76 -12.44
CA TYR A 85 -3.42 0.25 -11.82
C TYR A 85 -3.52 0.18 -10.29
N PHE A 86 -4.05 1.23 -9.65
CA PHE A 86 -4.18 1.31 -8.19
C PHE A 86 -5.55 0.84 -7.67
N ASN A 87 -6.42 0.30 -8.53
CA ASN A 87 -7.81 -0.05 -8.23
C ASN A 87 -8.59 1.10 -7.53
N LEU A 88 -8.43 2.31 -8.03
CA LEU A 88 -9.14 3.50 -7.60
C LEU A 88 -10.30 3.81 -8.56
N SER A 89 -11.20 4.69 -8.14
CA SER A 89 -12.12 5.30 -9.10
C SER A 89 -11.43 6.46 -9.83
N ARG A 90 -11.76 6.66 -11.11
CA ARG A 90 -11.30 7.84 -11.88
C ARG A 90 -11.64 9.15 -11.18
N ASN A 91 -12.78 9.18 -10.49
CA ASN A 91 -13.25 10.31 -9.72
C ASN A 91 -12.37 10.55 -8.47
N THR A 92 -11.86 9.49 -7.84
CA THR A 92 -10.90 9.58 -6.72
C THR A 92 -9.61 10.25 -7.19
N VAL A 93 -9.05 9.79 -8.31
CA VAL A 93 -7.84 10.39 -8.89
C VAL A 93 -8.07 11.85 -9.28
N ALA A 94 -9.22 12.16 -9.90
CA ALA A 94 -9.58 13.54 -10.24
C ALA A 94 -9.72 14.43 -8.99
N LYS A 95 -10.33 13.91 -7.91
CA LYS A 95 -10.47 14.62 -6.63
C LYS A 95 -9.10 14.89 -6.01
N TRP A 96 -8.20 13.90 -5.99
CA TRP A 96 -6.84 14.06 -5.48
C TRP A 96 -6.05 15.09 -6.28
N ARG A 97 -6.10 15.06 -7.61
CA ARG A 97 -5.45 16.08 -8.44
C ARG A 97 -5.92 17.50 -8.14
N LYS A 98 -7.22 17.68 -7.90
CA LYS A 98 -7.79 18.97 -7.49
C LYS A 98 -7.34 19.39 -6.10
N MET A 99 -7.34 18.46 -5.13
CA MET A 99 -6.90 18.73 -3.76
C MET A 99 -5.41 19.08 -3.66
N PHE A 100 -4.57 18.45 -4.49
CA PHE A 100 -3.12 18.60 -4.43
C PHE A 100 -2.55 19.52 -5.53
N LEU A 101 -3.39 20.10 -6.40
CA LEU A 101 -3.03 21.03 -7.48
C LEU A 101 -1.75 20.59 -8.25
N VAL A 102 -1.76 19.36 -8.79
CA VAL A 102 -0.67 18.73 -9.56
C VAL A 102 -0.99 18.61 -11.05
#